data_AF-A0AAV4SUH0-F1
#
_entry.id   AF-A0AAV4SUH0-F1
#
_cell.length_a   1.000
_cell.length_b   1.000
_cell.length_c   1.000
_cell.angle_alpha   90.00
_cell.angle_beta   90.00
_cell.angle_gamma   90.00
#
_symmetry.space_group_name_H-M   'P 1'
#
loop_
_entity.id
_entity.type
_entity.pdbx_description
1 polymer ?
#
loop_
_entity_poly.entity_id
_entity_poly.type
_entity_poly.pdbx_seq_one_letter_code
_entity_poly.pdbx_strand_id
1 'polypeptide(L)' 'MPVSPSMQYGQQPSCFDRMKFGFGIGFCVGLASGALFGGFSALRYGIRGRELIQSVGKVMLQGGGSFGTFMAIGTGIRC' A
#
# COMPACT_ATOMS: atom_id res chain seq x y z
N MET A 1 4.17 21.44 14.17
CA MET A 1 4.19 21.61 12.70
C MET A 1 4.13 20.23 12.07
N PRO A 2 3.08 19.87 11.30
CA PRO A 2 3.12 18.62 10.56
C PRO A 2 4.24 18.76 9.53
N VAL A 3 5.14 17.79 9.50
CA VAL A 3 6.21 17.74 8.51
C VAL A 3 5.54 17.59 7.14
N SER A 4 5.56 18.65 6.36
CA SER A 4 5.32 18.57 4.93
C SER A 4 6.39 17.64 4.37
N PRO A 5 6.04 16.53 3.70
CA PRO A 5 7.02 15.90 2.84
C PRO A 5 7.35 16.94 1.77
N SER A 6 8.49 17.59 1.95
CA SER A 6 9.16 18.42 0.98
C SER A 6 9.52 17.56 -0.22
N MET A 7 8.51 17.21 -1.02
CA MET A 7 8.71 16.51 -2.28
C MET A 7 8.82 17.56 -3.37
N GLN A 8 10.01 18.16 -3.40
CA GLN A 8 10.72 18.58 -4.61
C GLN A 8 9.85 19.18 -5.72
N TYR A 9 9.41 20.41 -5.47
CA TYR A 9 8.90 21.33 -6.48
C TYR A 9 10.09 21.74 -7.37
N GLY A 10 10.33 21.03 -8.49
CA GLY A 10 11.45 21.36 -9.37
C GLY A 10 11.53 20.62 -10.71
N GLN A 11 10.84 19.49 -10.87
CA GLN A 11 10.84 18.77 -12.14
C GLN A 11 9.49 18.12 -12.28
N GLN A 12 8.71 18.50 -13.28
CA GLN A 12 7.42 17.88 -13.57
C GLN A 12 7.65 16.36 -13.70
N PRO A 13 7.27 15.54 -12.70
CA PRO A 13 7.58 14.13 -12.75
C PRO A 13 6.74 13.54 -13.89
N SER A 14 7.39 12.84 -14.82
CA SER A 14 6.73 12.16 -15.93
C SER A 14 5.51 11.40 -15.46
N CYS A 15 4.51 11.21 -16.32
CA CYS A 15 3.30 10.46 -16.00
C CYS A 15 3.62 9.12 -15.29
N PHE A 16 4.71 8.50 -15.72
CA PHE A 16 5.26 7.27 -15.16
C PHE A 16 5.82 7.39 -13.72
N ASP A 17 6.44 8.51 -13.35
CA ASP A 17 6.91 8.76 -11.98
C ASP A 17 5.75 8.96 -11.02
N ARG A 18 4.69 9.66 -11.46
CA ARG A 18 3.44 9.78 -10.68
C ARG A 18 2.74 8.45 -10.53
N MET A 19 2.76 7.62 -11.57
CA MET A 19 2.21 6.25 -11.53
C MET A 19 2.98 5.36 -10.55
N LYS A 20 4.31 5.37 -10.60
CA LYS A 20 5.19 4.64 -9.65
C LYS A 20 4.97 5.11 -8.22
N PHE A 21 4.89 6.42 -8.00
CA PHE A 21 4.67 6.97 -6.68
C PHE A 21 3.29 6.54 -6.17
N GLY A 22 2.23 6.71 -6.96
CA GLY A 22 0.86 6.28 -6.66
C GLY A 22 0.74 4.78 -6.36
N PHE A 23 1.44 3.94 -7.11
CA PHE A 23 1.54 2.51 -6.81
C PHE A 23 2.21 2.26 -5.46
N GLY A 24 3.34 2.91 -5.19
CA GLY A 24 4.11 2.74 -3.96
C GLY A 24 3.32 3.14 -2.70
N ILE A 25 2.67 4.30 -2.71
CA ILE A 25 1.82 4.73 -1.59
C ILE A 25 0.57 3.84 -1.45
N GLY A 26 -0.10 3.48 -2.55
CA GLY A 26 -1.26 2.60 -2.51
C GLY A 26 -0.92 1.19 -2.00
N PHE A 27 0.24 0.66 -2.40
CA PHE A 27 0.75 -0.62 -1.92
C PHE A 27 1.09 -0.57 -0.43
N CYS A 28 1.79 0.46 0.04
CA CYS A 28 2.07 0.65 1.47
C CYS A 28 0.79 0.75 2.31
N VAL A 29 -0.21 1.50 1.84
CA VAL A 29 -1.50 1.64 2.55
C VAL A 29 -2.28 0.32 2.56
N GLY A 30 -2.30 -0.41 1.46
CA GLY A 30 -2.94 -1.73 1.38
C GLY A 30 -2.24 -2.79 2.24
N LEU A 31 -0.90 -2.75 2.31
CA LEU A 31 -0.13 -3.59 3.23
C LEU A 31 -0.39 -3.23 4.69
N ALA A 32 -0.40 -1.94 5.05
CA ALA A 32 -0.61 -1.49 6.42
C ALA A 32 -2.02 -1.81 6.92
N SER A 33 -3.05 -1.58 6.09
CA SER A 33 -4.43 -1.93 6.41
C SER A 33 -4.63 -3.46 6.48
N GLY A 34 -4.00 -4.21 5.56
CA GLY A 34 -3.95 -5.68 5.62
C GLY A 34 -3.19 -6.21 6.85
N ALA A 35 -2.16 -5.51 7.31
CA ALA A 35 -1.43 -5.82 8.55
C ALA A 35 -2.28 -5.58 9.78
N LEU A 36 -3.00 -4.46 9.82
CA LEU A 36 -3.82 -4.11 10.96
C LEU A 36 -5.03 -5.02 11.07
N PHE A 37 -5.82 -5.19 10.01
CA PHE A 37 -7.00 -6.07 10.06
C PHE A 37 -6.65 -7.55 10.05
N GLY A 38 -5.66 -7.95 9.23
CA GLY A 38 -5.18 -9.32 9.16
C GLY A 38 -4.43 -9.71 10.42
N GLY A 39 -3.52 -8.86 10.91
CA GLY A 39 -2.73 -9.05 12.13
C GLY A 39 -3.54 -9.00 13.42
N PHE A 40 -4.56 -8.13 13.51
CA PHE A 40 -5.44 -8.08 14.67
C PHE A 40 -6.40 -9.28 14.72
N SER A 41 -6.94 -9.73 13.57
CA SER A 41 -7.71 -10.97 13.49
C SER A 41 -6.83 -12.18 13.82
N ALA A 42 -5.62 -12.22 13.27
CA ALA A 42 -4.58 -13.20 13.54
C ALA A 42 -4.22 -13.36 15.03
N LEU A 43 -3.92 -12.25 15.72
CA LEU A 43 -3.62 -12.23 17.15
C LEU A 43 -4.83 -12.65 17.99
N ARG A 44 -6.05 -12.27 17.58
CA ARG A 44 -7.28 -12.57 18.31
C ARG A 44 -7.76 -14.02 18.15
N TYR A 45 -7.52 -14.64 16.98
CA TYR A 45 -7.86 -16.05 16.74
C TYR A 45 -6.82 -17.04 17.26
N GLY A 46 -5.70 -16.58 17.83
CA GLY A 46 -4.69 -17.45 18.44
C GLY A 46 -3.92 -18.34 17.45
N ILE A 47 -4.02 -18.06 16.15
CA ILE A 47 -3.31 -18.80 15.11
C ILE A 47 -1.81 -18.46 15.22
N ARG A 48 -1.00 -19.44 15.61
CA ARG A 48 0.43 -19.26 15.86
C ARG A 48 1.26 -19.56 14.61
N GLY A 49 2.19 -18.66 14.31
CA GLY A 49 3.34 -18.94 13.45
C GLY A 49 3.08 -18.80 11.95
N ARG A 50 3.32 -19.88 11.19
CA ARG A 50 3.56 -19.84 9.73
C ARG A 50 2.28 -19.69 8.92
N GLU A 51 1.17 -20.27 9.38
CA GLU A 51 -0.15 -20.16 8.74
C GLU A 51 -0.72 -18.73 8.85
N LEU A 52 -0.41 -18.05 9.95
CA LEU A 52 -0.71 -16.64 10.17
C LEU A 52 -0.10 -15.76 9.10
N ILE A 53 1.21 -15.90 8.92
CA ILE A 53 2.00 -15.10 8.00
C ILE A 53 1.61 -15.43 6.55
N GLN A 54 1.27 -16.68 6.24
CA GLN A 54 0.77 -17.02 4.91
C GLN A 54 -0.62 -16.44 4.63
N SER A 55 -1.55 -16.48 5.59
CA SER A 55 -2.91 -15.97 5.40
C SER A 55 -2.94 -14.43 5.37
N VAL A 56 -2.27 -13.78 6.33
CA VAL A 56 -2.09 -12.32 6.38
C VAL A 56 -1.28 -11.85 5.18
N GLY A 57 -0.21 -12.56 4.81
CA GLY A 57 0.59 -12.27 3.62
C GLY A 57 -0.22 -12.35 2.33
N LYS A 58 -1.10 -13.35 2.17
CA LYS A 58 -2.03 -13.41 1.02
C LYS A 58 -2.98 -12.23 0.98
N VAL A 59 -3.62 -11.90 2.11
CA VAL A 59 -4.54 -10.75 2.23
C VAL A 59 -3.82 -9.43 1.96
N MET A 60 -2.62 -9.27 2.50
CA MET A 60 -1.75 -8.12 2.29
C MET A 60 -1.33 -7.97 0.84
N LEU A 61 -0.89 -9.05 0.18
CA LEU A 61 -0.41 -8.98 -1.19
C LEU A 61 -1.58 -8.74 -2.16
N GLN A 62 -2.73 -9.38 -1.89
CA GLN A 62 -3.95 -9.20 -2.67
C GLN A 62 -4.53 -7.79 -2.50
N GLY A 63 -4.63 -7.30 -1.27
CA GLY A 63 -5.09 -5.95 -0.95
C GLY A 63 -4.11 -4.87 -1.41
N GLY A 64 -2.83 -5.00 -1.05
CA GLY A 64 -1.76 -4.09 -1.45
C GLY A 64 -1.62 -4.00 -2.97
N GLY A 65 -1.68 -5.13 -3.68
CA GLY A 65 -1.64 -5.18 -5.13
C GLY A 65 -2.80 -4.42 -5.75
N SER A 66 -4.04 -4.69 -5.32
CA SER A 66 -5.23 -4.03 -5.87
C SER A 66 -5.31 -2.54 -5.50
N PHE A 67 -5.06 -2.14 -4.25
CA PHE A 67 -5.03 -0.73 -3.85
C PHE A 67 -3.91 0.06 -4.54
N GLY A 68 -2.73 -0.54 -4.68
CA GLY A 68 -1.62 0.04 -5.44
C GLY A 68 -1.96 0.22 -6.92
N THR A 69 -2.53 -0.80 -7.57
CA THR A 69 -2.92 -0.73 -8.98
C THR A 69 -4.05 0.28 -9.22
N PHE A 70 -5.06 0.36 -8.35
CA PHE A 70 -6.13 1.36 -8.48
C PHE A 70 -5.60 2.79 -8.33
N MET A 71 -4.75 3.05 -7.34
CA MET A 71 -4.13 4.36 -7.16
C MET A 71 -3.17 4.71 -8.31
N ALA A 72 -2.42 3.73 -8.82
CA ALA A 72 -1.54 3.90 -9.97
C ALA A 72 -2.32 4.22 -11.26
N ILE A 73 -3.43 3.51 -11.50
CA ILE A 73 -4.30 3.81 -12.63
C ILE A 73 -4.91 5.20 -12.44
N GLY A 74 -5.45 5.50 -11.26
CA GLY A 74 -6.06 6.80 -10.94
C GLY A 74 -5.10 7.98 -11.11
N THR A 75 -3.84 7.83 -10.72
CA THR A 75 -2.82 8.84 -11.01
C THR A 75 -2.43 8.85 -12.49
N GLY A 76 -2.40 7.70 -13.17
CA GLY A 76 -2.17 7.60 -14.62
C GLY A 76 -3.24 8.30 -15.46
N ILE A 77 -4.53 8.21 -15.10
CA ILE A 77 -5.61 8.96 -15.78
C ILE A 77 -5.55 10.46 -15.44
N ARG A 78 -4.90 10.82 -14.32
CA ARG A 78 -4.77 12.20 -13.83
C ARG A 78 -3.43 12.85 -14.18
N CYS A 79 -2.59 12.16 -14.94
CA CYS A 79 -1.37 12.73 -15.49
C CYS A 79 -1.68 13.63 -16.70
#